data_AF-A0A419JPU9-F1
#
_entry.id   AF-A0A419JPU9-F1
#
_cell.length_a   1.000
_cell.length_b   1.000
_cell.length_c   1.000
_cell.angle_alpha   90.00
_cell.angle_beta   90.00
_cell.angle_gamma   90.00
#
_symmetry.space_group_name_H-M   'P 1'
#
loop_
_entity.id
_entity.type
_entity.pdbx_description
1 polymer ?
#
loop_
_entity_poly.entity_id
_entity_poly.type
_entity_poly.pdbx_seq_one_letter_code
_entity_poly.pdbx_strand_id
1 'polypeptide(L)'
;MKVEELLRDRGLAGFGDSLVNFLYSLAATRRYGRPMGLKVGNKALAEAVRRSKLRELLPRRVDRKTMGDYAEALIAYAWLRGFVTTDSCVEILAGDIDNPIDAFTNLLKTVMEALKGYEGEDC
;
A
#
# COMPACT_ATOMS: atom_id res chain seq x y z
N MET A 1 -11.84 5.10 14.24
CA MET A 1 -12.33 4.48 13.00
C MET A 1 -11.71 3.10 12.90
N LYS A 2 -12.51 2.06 12.70
CA LYS A 2 -11.97 0.70 12.56
C LYS A 2 -11.30 0.55 11.18
N VAL A 3 -10.24 -0.24 11.09
CA VAL A 3 -9.56 -0.54 9.80
C VAL A 3 -10.55 -1.04 8.75
N GLU A 4 -11.57 -1.79 9.16
CA GLU A 4 -12.63 -2.30 8.28
C GLU A 4 -13.49 -1.20 7.63
N GLU A 5 -13.72 -0.09 8.33
CA GLU A 5 -14.47 1.06 7.82
C GLU A 5 -13.62 1.87 6.84
N LEU A 6 -12.35 2.08 7.20
CA LEU A 6 -11.35 2.73 6.36
C LEU A 6 -11.24 2.06 4.98
N LEU A 7 -11.13 0.73 4.97
CA LEU A 7 -10.96 -0.04 3.76
C LEU A 7 -12.15 0.12 2.79
N ARG A 8 -13.34 0.50 3.28
CA ARG A 8 -14.53 0.71 2.43
C ARG A 8 -14.67 2.13 1.89
N ASP A 9 -13.82 3.06 2.31
CA ASP A 9 -13.85 4.44 1.84
C ASP A 9 -13.30 4.53 0.41
N ARG A 10 -14.21 4.76 -0.55
CA ARG A 10 -13.85 4.91 -1.97
C ARG A 10 -13.08 6.18 -2.28
N GLY A 11 -13.29 7.25 -1.50
CA GLY A 11 -12.54 8.49 -1.65
C GLY A 11 -11.10 8.31 -1.23
N LEU A 12 -10.89 7.61 -0.11
CA LEU A 12 -9.57 7.25 0.36
C LEU A 12 -8.84 6.29 -0.60
N ALA A 13 -9.53 5.28 -1.13
CA ALA A 13 -8.97 4.39 -2.15
C ALA A 13 -8.57 5.18 -3.42
N GLY A 14 -9.41 6.10 -3.89
CA GLY A 14 -9.08 6.94 -5.06
C GLY A 14 -7.88 7.86 -4.84
N PHE A 15 -7.75 8.46 -3.65
CA PHE A 15 -6.54 9.18 -3.27
C PHE A 15 -5.33 8.24 -3.18
N GLY A 16 -5.53 7.05 -2.62
CA GLY A 16 -4.53 6.00 -2.49
C GLY A 16 -3.97 5.53 -3.82
N ASP A 17 -4.78 5.34 -4.86
CA ASP A 17 -4.31 5.01 -6.21
C ASP A 17 -3.33 6.09 -6.74
N SER A 18 -3.67 7.36 -6.56
CA SER A 18 -2.80 8.47 -6.97
C SER A 18 -1.49 8.47 -6.18
N LEU A 19 -1.56 8.31 -4.85
CA LEU A 19 -0.40 8.26 -3.97
C LEU A 19 0.51 7.08 -4.30
N VAL A 20 -0.06 5.88 -4.43
CA VAL A 20 0.66 4.63 -4.72
C VAL A 20 1.41 4.73 -6.05
N ASN A 21 0.75 5.25 -7.09
CA ASN A 21 1.39 5.45 -8.39
C ASN A 21 2.52 6.49 -8.32
N PHE A 22 2.35 7.57 -7.53
CA PHE A 22 3.41 8.54 -7.29
C PHE A 22 4.62 7.91 -6.58
N LEU A 23 4.41 7.20 -5.48
CA LEU A 23 5.47 6.52 -4.72
C LEU A 23 6.23 5.53 -5.59
N TYR A 24 5.54 4.75 -6.40
CA TYR A 24 6.16 3.77 -7.30
C TYR A 24 6.96 4.43 -8.43
N SER A 25 6.42 5.49 -9.02
CA SER A 25 7.13 6.30 -10.02
C SER A 25 8.39 6.95 -9.43
N LEU A 26 8.30 7.48 -8.21
CA LEU A 26 9.41 8.09 -7.51
C LEU A 26 10.50 7.06 -7.16
N ALA A 27 10.10 5.87 -6.69
CA ALA A 27 11.02 4.77 -6.43
C ALA A 27 11.78 4.34 -7.69
N ALA A 28 11.09 4.16 -8.81
CA ALA A 28 11.74 3.87 -10.08
C ALA A 28 12.66 5.02 -10.52
N THR A 29 12.20 6.26 -10.40
CA THR A 29 13.01 7.44 -10.76
C THR A 29 14.31 7.50 -9.98
N ARG A 30 14.26 7.28 -8.66
CA ARG A 30 15.46 7.25 -7.80
C ARG A 30 16.34 6.05 -8.13
N ARG A 31 15.76 4.86 -8.31
CA ARG A 31 16.51 3.61 -8.56
C ARG A 31 17.26 3.62 -9.90
N TYR A 32 16.68 4.25 -10.92
CA TYR A 32 17.19 4.28 -12.28
C TYR A 32 17.91 5.58 -12.66
N GLY A 33 17.87 6.61 -11.81
CA GLY A 33 18.55 7.88 -12.05
C GLY A 33 17.97 8.70 -13.20
N ARG A 34 16.72 8.44 -13.62
CA ARG A 34 16.02 9.19 -14.68
C ARG A 34 14.53 9.28 -14.39
N PRO A 35 13.82 10.34 -14.81
CA PRO A 35 12.37 10.45 -14.60
C PRO A 35 11.61 9.28 -15.22
N MET A 36 10.75 8.64 -14.43
CA MET A 36 9.91 7.52 -14.84
C MET A 36 8.50 7.67 -14.29
N GLY A 37 7.49 7.40 -15.12
CA GLY A 37 6.09 7.33 -14.73
C GLY A 37 5.62 5.88 -14.76
N LEU A 38 5.46 5.28 -13.60
CA LEU A 38 4.95 3.92 -13.45
C LEU A 38 3.55 3.94 -12.86
N LYS A 39 2.74 2.97 -13.30
CA LYS A 39 1.48 2.63 -12.66
C LYS A 39 1.54 1.18 -12.23
N VAL A 40 1.04 0.91 -11.03
CA VAL A 40 0.86 -0.46 -10.58
C VAL A 40 -0.52 -0.95 -11.02
N GLY A 41 -0.59 -2.16 -11.58
CA GLY A 41 -1.87 -2.74 -11.97
C GLY A 41 -2.60 -3.37 -10.78
N ASN A 42 -3.93 -3.31 -10.75
CA ASN A 42 -4.74 -3.92 -9.68
C ASN A 42 -4.48 -5.43 -9.53
N LYS A 43 -4.01 -6.12 -10.59
CA LYS A 43 -3.58 -7.53 -10.49
C LYS A 43 -2.39 -7.70 -9.54
N ALA A 44 -1.40 -6.82 -9.64
CA ALA A 44 -0.22 -6.86 -8.78
C ALA A 44 -0.56 -6.49 -7.35
N LEU A 45 -1.34 -5.41 -7.14
CA LEU A 45 -1.81 -5.03 -5.81
C LEU A 45 -2.66 -6.12 -5.15
N ALA A 46 -3.63 -6.69 -5.86
CA ALA A 46 -4.45 -7.76 -5.31
C ALA A 46 -3.62 -8.99 -4.92
N GLU A 47 -2.56 -9.29 -5.66
CA GLU A 47 -1.64 -10.36 -5.30
C GLU A 47 -0.77 -10.01 -4.09
N ALA A 48 -0.28 -8.77 -4.02
CA ALA A 48 0.44 -8.27 -2.85
C ALA A 48 -0.41 -8.33 -1.57
N VAL A 49 -1.72 -8.04 -1.66
CA VAL A 49 -2.67 -8.21 -0.54
C VAL A 49 -2.75 -9.66 -0.09
N ARG A 50 -2.76 -10.62 -1.02
CA ARG A 50 -2.76 -12.06 -0.68
C ARG A 50 -1.48 -12.47 0.03
N ARG A 51 -0.33 -11.96 -0.43
CA ARG A 51 1.00 -12.32 0.10
C ARG A 51 1.39 -11.61 1.39
N SER A 52 0.81 -10.44 1.66
CA SER A 52 1.15 -9.62 2.83
C SER A 52 0.46 -10.06 4.13
N LYS A 53 -0.45 -11.03 4.09
CA LYS A 53 -1.40 -11.40 5.16
C LYS A 53 -2.53 -10.39 5.41
N LEU A 54 -2.55 -9.26 4.69
CA LEU A 54 -3.68 -8.31 4.73
C LEU A 54 -5.00 -8.99 4.39
N ARG A 55 -4.95 -10.03 3.53
CA ARG A 55 -6.11 -10.85 3.17
C ARG A 55 -6.91 -11.39 4.36
N GLU A 56 -6.26 -11.65 5.49
CA GLU A 56 -6.90 -12.16 6.70
C GLU A 56 -7.82 -11.13 7.37
N LEU A 57 -7.54 -9.84 7.18
CA LEU A 57 -8.35 -8.71 7.68
C LEU A 57 -9.53 -8.37 6.75
N LEU A 58 -9.61 -9.01 5.59
CA LEU A 58 -10.62 -8.71 4.57
C LEU A 58 -11.79 -9.70 4.61
N PRO A 59 -13.01 -9.27 4.22
CA PRO A 59 -14.15 -10.18 4.06
C PRO A 59 -13.82 -11.41 3.21
N ARG A 60 -14.52 -12.52 3.47
CA ARG A 60 -14.24 -13.80 2.77
C ARG A 60 -14.42 -13.72 1.25
N ARG A 61 -15.33 -12.89 0.74
CA ARG A 61 -15.58 -12.72 -0.71
C ARG A 61 -15.30 -11.28 -1.11
N VAL A 62 -14.18 -11.09 -1.79
CA VAL A 62 -13.72 -9.79 -2.29
C VAL A 62 -13.19 -10.03 -3.70
N ASP A 63 -13.62 -9.23 -4.67
CA ASP A 63 -13.10 -9.32 -6.03
C ASP A 63 -11.69 -8.73 -6.14
N ARG A 64 -11.03 -8.94 -7.28
CA ARG A 64 -9.67 -8.47 -7.49
C ARG A 64 -9.55 -6.94 -7.43
N LYS A 65 -10.54 -6.21 -7.93
CA LYS A 65 -10.50 -4.74 -7.95
C LYS A 65 -10.53 -4.22 -6.53
N THR A 66 -11.48 -4.70 -5.75
CA THR A 66 -11.69 -4.33 -4.35
C THR A 66 -10.48 -4.69 -3.48
N MET A 67 -9.77 -5.79 -3.74
CA MET A 67 -8.49 -6.07 -3.08
C MET A 67 -7.42 -5.00 -3.37
N GLY A 68 -7.36 -4.50 -4.61
CA GLY A 68 -6.49 -3.38 -4.98
C GLY A 68 -6.87 -2.10 -4.24
N ASP A 69 -8.16 -1.75 -4.30
CA ASP A 69 -8.72 -0.58 -3.61
C ASP A 69 -8.40 -0.61 -2.09
N TYR A 70 -8.41 -1.79 -1.48
CA TYR A 70 -8.03 -1.98 -0.07
C TYR A 70 -6.55 -1.73 0.21
N ALA A 71 -5.65 -2.17 -0.68
CA ALA A 71 -4.23 -1.85 -0.55
C ALA A 71 -3.99 -0.34 -0.64
N GLU A 72 -4.62 0.29 -1.63
CA GLU A 72 -4.54 1.74 -1.88
C GLU A 72 -5.02 2.53 -0.67
N ALA A 73 -6.20 2.19 -0.14
CA ALA A 73 -6.77 2.86 1.04
C ALA A 73 -5.90 2.68 2.29
N LEU A 74 -5.35 1.49 2.52
CA LEU A 74 -4.50 1.21 3.68
C LEU A 74 -3.20 2.03 3.64
N ILE A 75 -2.52 2.05 2.49
CA ILE A 75 -1.28 2.81 2.31
C ILE A 75 -1.57 4.31 2.47
N ALA A 76 -2.65 4.80 1.86
CA ALA A 76 -3.07 6.18 1.99
C ALA A 76 -3.32 6.59 3.44
N TYR A 77 -4.05 5.78 4.19
CA TYR A 77 -4.30 6.05 5.60
C TYR A 77 -3.02 6.11 6.41
N ALA A 78 -2.15 5.11 6.23
CA ALA A 78 -0.91 5.03 6.98
C ALA A 78 -0.03 6.25 6.74
N TRP A 79 0.05 6.69 5.48
CA TRP A 79 0.78 7.88 5.09
C TRP A 79 0.14 9.17 5.64
N LEU A 80 -1.19 9.33 5.51
CA LEU A 80 -1.92 10.51 6.02
C LEU A 80 -1.80 10.67 7.53
N ARG A 81 -1.67 9.55 8.26
CA ARG A 81 -1.51 9.53 9.71
C ARG A 81 -0.05 9.59 10.16
N GLY A 82 0.90 9.62 9.24
CA GLY A 82 2.33 9.71 9.53
C GLY A 82 2.96 8.41 10.03
N PHE A 83 2.28 7.26 9.90
CA PHE A 83 2.84 5.96 10.27
C PHE A 83 3.94 5.50 9.31
N VAL A 84 3.92 5.99 8.08
CA VAL A 84 4.97 5.80 7.08
C VAL A 84 5.24 7.12 6.38
N THR A 85 6.48 7.34 5.96
CA THR A 85 6.87 8.55 5.22
C THR A 85 7.03 8.24 3.73
N THR A 86 7.05 9.29 2.90
CA THR A 86 7.34 9.14 1.47
C THR A 86 8.68 8.44 1.24
N ASP A 87 9.72 8.84 1.97
CA ASP A 87 11.07 8.27 1.80
C ASP A 87 11.11 6.80 2.22
N SER A 88 10.51 6.42 3.35
CA SER A 88 10.47 5.01 3.77
C SER A 88 9.71 4.14 2.75
N CYS A 89 8.56 4.62 2.25
CA CYS A 89 7.80 3.90 1.24
C CYS A 89 8.61 3.72 -0.05
N VAL A 90 9.29 4.77 -0.49
CA VAL A 90 10.11 4.76 -1.70
C VAL A 90 11.30 3.82 -1.59
N GLU A 91 11.99 3.80 -0.45
CA GLU A 91 13.10 2.88 -0.19
C GLU A 91 12.64 1.42 -0.24
N ILE A 92 11.51 1.11 0.40
CA ILE A 92 10.93 -0.25 0.38
C ILE A 92 10.56 -0.67 -1.04
N LEU A 93 9.87 0.20 -1.79
CA LEU A 93 9.46 -0.08 -3.17
C LEU A 93 10.67 -0.25 -4.10
N ALA A 94 11.75 0.50 -3.88
CA ALA A 94 12.97 0.42 -4.69
C ALA A 94 13.72 -0.90 -4.53
N GLY A 95 13.54 -1.62 -3.41
CA GLY A 95 14.17 -2.91 -3.15
C GLY A 95 13.81 -3.98 -4.18
N ASP A 96 12.56 -3.98 -4.65
CA ASP A 96 12.01 -4.96 -5.59
C ASP A 96 11.33 -4.28 -6.79
N ILE A 97 11.86 -3.15 -7.27
CA ILE A 97 11.17 -2.28 -8.24
C ILE A 97 10.71 -3.01 -9.52
N ASP A 98 11.45 -4.03 -9.96
CA ASP A 98 11.15 -4.80 -11.17
C ASP A 98 10.09 -5.89 -10.94
N ASN A 99 9.73 -6.12 -9.69
CA ASN A 99 8.69 -7.03 -9.27
C ASN A 99 7.66 -6.29 -8.40
N PRO A 100 6.69 -5.61 -9.03
CA PRO A 100 5.67 -4.86 -8.29
C PRO A 100 4.87 -5.71 -7.30
N ILE A 101 4.73 -7.02 -7.52
CA ILE A 101 4.05 -7.87 -6.52
C ILE A 101 4.85 -7.91 -5.23
N ASP A 102 6.15 -8.15 -5.31
CA ASP A 102 7.00 -8.28 -4.12
C ASP A 102 7.27 -6.90 -3.48
N ALA A 103 7.51 -5.86 -4.28
CA ALA A 103 7.65 -4.48 -3.79
C ALA A 103 6.44 -4.03 -2.95
N PHE A 104 5.22 -4.22 -3.48
CA PHE A 104 4.01 -3.87 -2.75
C PHE A 104 3.69 -4.84 -1.61
N THR A 105 4.10 -6.10 -1.70
CA THR A 105 3.96 -7.05 -0.58
C THR A 105 4.77 -6.57 0.62
N ASN A 106 6.01 -6.13 0.38
CA ASN A 106 6.91 -5.65 1.42
C ASN A 106 6.39 -4.33 2.02
N LEU A 107 5.95 -3.39 1.19
CA LEU A 107 5.34 -2.14 1.67
C LEU A 107 4.10 -2.40 2.54
N LEU A 108 3.19 -3.28 2.11
CA LEU A 108 1.99 -3.59 2.88
C LEU A 108 2.31 -4.23 4.23
N LYS A 109 3.32 -5.10 4.31
CA LYS A 109 3.78 -5.68 5.58
C LYS A 109 4.27 -4.59 6.54
N THR A 110 5.14 -3.70 6.07
CA THR A 110 5.64 -2.58 6.89
C THR A 110 4.52 -1.67 7.37
N VAL A 111 3.58 -1.32 6.48
CA VAL A 111 2.40 -0.53 6.86
C VAL A 111 1.59 -1.22 7.95
N MET A 112 1.35 -2.52 7.83
CA MET A 112 0.61 -3.28 8.85
C MET A 112 1.35 -3.38 10.18
N GLU A 113 2.67 -3.54 10.16
CA GLU A 113 3.50 -3.55 11.36
C GLU A 113 3.47 -2.19 12.08
N ALA A 114 3.59 -1.10 11.33
CA ALA A 114 3.48 0.26 11.87
C ALA A 114 2.11 0.51 12.52
N LEU A 115 1.03 0.01 11.91
CA LEU A 115 -0.32 0.13 12.46
C LEU A 115 -0.53 -0.69 13.74
N LYS A 116 0.04 -1.90 13.84
CA LYS A 116 -0.05 -2.73 15.05
C LYS A 116 0.66 -2.12 16.26
N GLY A 117 1.75 -1.39 16.03
CA GLY A 117 2.43 -0.65 17.09
C GLY A 117 1.56 0.43 17.74
N TYR A 118 0.56 0.95 17.00
CA TYR A 118 -0.32 2.03 17.45
C TYR A 118 -1.53 1.54 18.26
N GLU A 119 -2.07 0.35 17.98
CA GLU A 119 -3.20 -0.21 18.75
C GLU A 119 -2.83 -0.58 20.21
N GLY A 120 -1.56 -0.48 20.58
CA GLY A 120 -1.05 -0.71 21.95
C GLY A 120 -0.92 0.53 22.83
N GLU A 121 -1.14 1.74 22.31
CA GLU A 121 -0.95 3.00 23.06
C GLU A 121 -2.25 3.68 23.50
N ASP A 122 -3.41 3.13 23.14
CA ASP A 122 -4.74 3.61 23.54
C ASP A 122 -5.35 2.84 24.74
N CYS A 123 -4.52 2.24 25.62
CA CYS A 123 -4.94 1.65 26.91
C CYS A 123 -4.71 2.61 28.10
#